data_AF-A0A9Q7ATA8-F1
#
_entry.id   AF-A0A9Q7ATA8-F1
#
_cell.length_a   1.000
_cell.length_b   1.000
_cell.length_c   1.000
_cell.angle_alpha   90.00
_cell.angle_beta   90.00
_cell.angle_gamma   90.00
#
_symmetry.space_group_name_H-M   'P 1'
#
loop_
_entity.id
_entity.type
_entity.pdbx_description
1 polymer ?
#
loop_
_entity_poly.entity_id
_entity_poly.type
_entity_poly.pdbx_seq_one_letter_code
_entity_poly.pdbx_strand_id
1 'polypeptide(L)'
;MRINRIHSIGSGDFGISYLHKKSSGKTSVNGKDMDIYIKNSGDAMPDVTEGLVITVKKNLVLFDGYFLAFPEGDPLLSVHSCAEGFFVKVIRPGFISVCQSISLWRPIMSSVLTVSDKGSRGEREDRSGPALIDMLSDIGSIFQNRAIVPDEKEIIRSKIVEWTEAGSNLILLTGGTGVSRRDVTPEAVLSLTDRVIPGIGEAMRSKTASSKATAFLSRGLAATYRDALIVALPGSERGAKECFAAVAPILRHAVETLCGWAGECGESRRHR
;
A
#
# COMPACT_ATOMS: atom_id res chain seq x y z
N MET A 1 -2.97 -18.89 -6.04
CA MET A 1 -4.16 -19.78 -5.90
C MET A 1 -5.24 -19.36 -6.90
N ARG A 2 -6.38 -20.05 -7.01
CA ARG A 2 -7.49 -19.64 -7.91
C ARG A 2 -8.84 -19.69 -7.20
N ILE A 3 -9.79 -18.87 -7.67
CA ILE A 3 -11.21 -18.97 -7.28
C ILE A 3 -11.82 -20.23 -7.89
N ASN A 4 -12.42 -21.07 -7.07
CA ASN A 4 -13.15 -22.26 -7.52
C ASN A 4 -14.65 -21.99 -7.71
N ARG A 5 -15.24 -21.15 -6.86
CA ARG A 5 -16.67 -20.85 -6.87
C ARG A 5 -16.95 -19.47 -6.28
N ILE A 6 -17.89 -18.76 -6.87
CA ILE A 6 -18.47 -17.54 -6.31
C ILE A 6 -19.96 -17.82 -6.11
N HIS A 7 -20.41 -17.83 -4.86
CA HIS A 7 -21.78 -18.20 -4.50
C HIS A 7 -22.42 -17.12 -3.65
N SER A 8 -23.62 -16.65 -3.99
CA SER A 8 -24.39 -15.77 -3.13
C SER A 8 -25.51 -16.52 -2.44
N ILE A 9 -25.54 -16.41 -1.11
CA ILE A 9 -26.57 -17.01 -0.27
C ILE A 9 -27.92 -16.40 -0.68
N GLY A 10 -28.85 -17.25 -1.11
CA GLY A 10 -30.18 -16.86 -1.61
C GLY A 10 -30.26 -16.53 -3.11
N SER A 11 -29.14 -16.24 -3.79
CA SER A 11 -29.14 -15.91 -5.24
C SER A 11 -28.45 -16.95 -6.13
N GLY A 12 -27.71 -17.90 -5.56
CA GLY A 12 -27.04 -18.97 -6.32
C GLY A 12 -25.63 -18.62 -6.77
N ASP A 13 -25.14 -19.29 -7.80
CA ASP A 13 -23.75 -19.16 -8.28
C ASP A 13 -23.58 -18.05 -9.32
N PHE A 14 -22.44 -17.36 -9.25
CA PHE A 14 -22.02 -16.34 -10.21
C PHE A 14 -20.74 -16.76 -10.93
N GLY A 15 -20.67 -16.50 -12.25
CA GLY A 15 -19.43 -16.64 -13.02
C GLY A 15 -18.47 -15.46 -12.84
N ILE A 16 -19.03 -14.26 -12.65
CA ILE A 16 -18.32 -13.00 -12.45
C ILE A 16 -19.08 -12.13 -11.44
N SER A 17 -18.37 -11.33 -10.65
CA SER A 17 -18.97 -10.35 -9.75
C SER A 17 -18.14 -9.07 -9.71
N TYR A 18 -18.80 -7.92 -9.73
CA TYR A 18 -18.18 -6.62 -9.52
C TYR A 18 -18.21 -6.24 -8.05
N LEU A 19 -17.05 -5.91 -7.50
CA LEU A 19 -16.86 -5.53 -6.10
C LEU A 19 -16.51 -4.04 -6.03
N HIS A 20 -17.17 -3.30 -5.15
CA HIS A 20 -16.78 -1.93 -4.83
C HIS A 20 -17.15 -1.55 -3.40
N LYS A 21 -16.53 -0.49 -2.90
CA LYS A 21 -16.87 0.13 -1.61
C LYS A 21 -17.73 1.36 -1.88
N LYS A 22 -18.89 1.45 -1.23
CA LYS A 22 -19.75 2.64 -1.30
C LYS A 22 -19.16 3.79 -0.46
N SER A 23 -19.64 5.01 -0.69
CA SER A 23 -19.29 6.18 0.12
C SER A 23 -19.64 6.01 1.62
N SER A 24 -20.63 5.18 1.93
CA SER A 24 -20.99 4.77 3.30
C SER A 24 -19.97 3.85 3.97
N GLY A 25 -18.96 3.38 3.23
CA GLY A 25 -17.96 2.41 3.69
C GLY A 25 -18.40 0.94 3.58
N LYS A 26 -19.66 0.67 3.23
CA LYS A 26 -20.16 -0.69 3.01
C LYS A 26 -19.62 -1.31 1.74
N THR A 27 -19.34 -2.61 1.79
CA THR A 27 -19.02 -3.42 0.62
C THR A 27 -20.29 -3.64 -0.22
N SER A 28 -20.15 -3.53 -1.53
CA SER A 28 -21.21 -3.82 -2.48
C SER A 28 -20.74 -4.79 -3.56
N VAL A 29 -21.60 -5.79 -3.82
CA VAL A 29 -21.41 -6.84 -4.82
C VAL A 29 -22.53 -6.70 -5.83
N ASN A 30 -22.18 -6.49 -7.11
CA ASN A 30 -23.16 -6.32 -8.19
C ASN A 30 -24.26 -5.28 -7.88
N GLY A 31 -23.92 -4.23 -7.12
CA GLY A 31 -24.84 -3.14 -6.74
C GLY A 31 -25.64 -3.36 -5.44
N LYS A 32 -25.63 -4.58 -4.88
CA LYS A 32 -26.28 -4.90 -3.59
C LYS A 32 -25.29 -4.77 -2.44
N ASP A 33 -25.76 -4.36 -1.26
CA ASP A 33 -24.93 -4.29 -0.06
C ASP A 33 -24.89 -5.68 0.58
N MET A 34 -23.72 -6.27 0.64
CA MET A 34 -23.53 -7.56 1.28
C MET A 34 -22.07 -7.76 1.68
N ASP A 35 -21.85 -8.57 2.71
CA ASP A 35 -20.52 -8.99 3.13
C ASP A 35 -19.99 -10.09 2.22
N ILE A 36 -18.66 -10.15 2.13
CA ILE A 36 -17.95 -11.14 1.32
C ILE A 36 -17.17 -12.05 2.27
N TYR A 37 -17.44 -13.34 2.22
CA TYR A 37 -16.80 -14.39 3.00
C TYR A 37 -15.86 -15.20 2.13
N ILE A 38 -14.78 -15.71 2.72
CA ILE A 38 -13.82 -16.55 2.04
C ILE A 38 -13.61 -17.84 2.81
N LYS A 39 -13.61 -18.95 2.07
CA LYS A 39 -13.38 -20.28 2.64
C LYS A 39 -12.60 -21.20 1.71
N ASN A 40 -12.02 -22.25 2.28
CA ASN A 40 -11.44 -23.31 1.48
C ASN A 40 -12.51 -24.26 0.93
N SER A 41 -12.17 -24.91 -0.18
CA SER A 41 -12.95 -26.03 -0.70
C SER A 41 -13.00 -27.16 0.33
N GLY A 42 -14.21 -27.49 0.79
CA GLY A 42 -14.45 -28.50 1.82
C GLY A 42 -14.82 -27.94 3.20
N ASP A 43 -14.57 -26.66 3.44
CA ASP A 43 -14.99 -26.00 4.69
C ASP A 43 -16.52 -25.85 4.72
N ALA A 44 -17.09 -25.79 5.93
CA ALA A 44 -18.50 -25.47 6.13
C ALA A 44 -18.86 -24.11 5.50
N MET A 45 -20.15 -23.90 5.18
CA MET A 45 -20.62 -22.57 4.82
C MET A 45 -20.69 -21.69 6.07
N PRO A 46 -20.42 -20.38 5.95
CA PRO A 46 -20.66 -19.46 7.06
C PRO A 46 -22.14 -19.46 7.44
N ASP A 47 -22.44 -19.44 8.74
CA ASP A 47 -23.81 -19.41 9.26
C ASP A 47 -24.37 -17.98 9.21
N VAL A 48 -24.68 -17.52 7.99
CA VAL A 48 -25.15 -16.16 7.72
C VAL A 48 -26.33 -16.18 6.76
N THR A 49 -27.24 -15.21 6.91
CA THR A 49 -28.49 -15.15 6.14
C THR A 49 -28.31 -14.60 4.73
N GLU A 50 -27.31 -13.75 4.51
CA GLU A 50 -26.98 -13.13 3.22
C GLU A 50 -25.47 -12.90 3.14
N GLY A 51 -24.92 -13.02 1.93
CA GLY A 51 -23.51 -12.78 1.68
C GLY A 51 -23.01 -13.41 0.39
N LEU A 52 -21.85 -12.94 -0.08
CA LEU A 52 -21.10 -13.56 -1.17
C LEU A 52 -20.02 -14.46 -0.57
N VAL A 53 -20.01 -15.74 -0.90
CA VAL A 53 -18.99 -16.70 -0.48
C VAL A 53 -18.06 -17.00 -1.65
N ILE A 54 -16.79 -16.62 -1.52
CA ILE A 54 -15.73 -16.98 -2.46
C ILE A 54 -15.04 -18.24 -1.93
N THR A 55 -15.15 -19.33 -2.69
CA THR A 55 -14.46 -20.58 -2.38
C THR A 55 -13.17 -20.67 -3.17
N VAL A 56 -12.05 -20.87 -2.46
CA VAL A 56 -10.72 -21.05 -3.06
C VAL A 56 -10.28 -22.51 -2.99
N LYS A 57 -9.24 -22.86 -3.75
CA LYS A 57 -8.63 -24.21 -3.71
C LYS A 57 -8.16 -24.57 -2.29
N LYS A 58 -8.32 -25.84 -1.93
CA LYS A 58 -8.00 -26.42 -0.61
C LYS A 58 -6.59 -26.00 -0.13
N ASN A 59 -6.46 -25.67 1.15
CA ASN A 59 -5.23 -25.29 1.89
C ASN A 59 -4.78 -23.82 1.77
N LEU A 60 -5.66 -22.86 1.50
CA LEU A 60 -5.34 -21.47 1.77
C LEU A 60 -5.35 -21.23 3.28
N VAL A 61 -4.18 -20.84 3.81
CA VAL A 61 -4.06 -20.30 5.17
C VAL A 61 -4.23 -18.79 5.07
N LEU A 62 -5.32 -18.28 5.64
CA LEU A 62 -5.60 -16.86 5.75
C LEU A 62 -5.11 -16.34 7.10
N PHE A 63 -4.69 -15.08 7.11
CA PHE A 63 -4.28 -14.37 8.31
C PHE A 63 -5.07 -13.06 8.39
N ASP A 64 -5.46 -12.69 9.59
CA ASP A 64 -6.07 -11.39 9.86
C ASP A 64 -5.10 -10.26 9.45
N GLY A 65 -5.63 -9.22 8.82
CA GLY A 65 -4.85 -8.07 8.34
C GLY A 65 -4.06 -8.30 7.04
N TYR A 66 -4.13 -9.49 6.43
CA TYR A 66 -3.53 -9.73 5.12
C TYR A 66 -4.43 -9.23 4.00
N PHE A 67 -3.92 -9.24 2.77
CA PHE A 67 -4.66 -8.81 1.59
C PHE A 67 -4.77 -9.92 0.56
N LEU A 68 -5.88 -9.97 -0.16
CA LEU A 68 -6.04 -10.77 -1.36
C LEU A 68 -5.95 -9.85 -2.57
N ALA A 69 -4.92 -10.08 -3.36
CA ALA A 69 -4.63 -9.31 -4.55
C ALA A 69 -4.87 -10.14 -5.80
N PHE A 70 -5.50 -9.48 -6.76
CA PHE A 70 -5.83 -10.03 -8.05
C PHE A 70 -4.90 -9.42 -9.13
N PRO A 71 -4.62 -10.15 -10.23
CA PRO A 71 -3.74 -9.69 -11.31
C PRO A 71 -4.15 -8.34 -11.95
N GLU A 72 -3.25 -7.68 -12.68
CA GLU A 72 -3.59 -6.61 -13.63
C GLU A 72 -4.43 -5.41 -13.09
N GLY A 73 -4.28 -5.05 -11.81
CA GLY A 73 -5.02 -3.91 -11.23
C GLY A 73 -6.44 -4.24 -10.78
N ASP A 74 -6.83 -5.51 -10.85
CA ASP A 74 -8.07 -6.10 -10.30
C ASP A 74 -8.18 -5.86 -8.77
N PRO A 75 -9.31 -6.22 -8.10
CA PRO A 75 -9.60 -5.65 -6.79
C PRO A 75 -8.55 -6.04 -5.75
N LEU A 76 -8.44 -5.20 -4.72
CA LEU A 76 -7.63 -5.49 -3.55
C LEU A 76 -8.58 -5.64 -2.38
N LEU A 77 -8.52 -6.79 -1.70
CA LEU A 77 -9.42 -7.10 -0.58
C LEU A 77 -8.59 -7.25 0.69
N SER A 78 -9.00 -6.60 1.78
CA SER A 78 -8.40 -6.80 3.11
C SER A 78 -9.12 -7.94 3.83
N VAL A 79 -8.36 -8.82 4.47
CA VAL A 79 -8.84 -10.02 5.16
C VAL A 79 -9.01 -9.73 6.64
N HIS A 80 -10.16 -10.13 7.16
CA HIS A 80 -10.56 -9.95 8.56
C HIS A 80 -11.10 -11.29 9.08
N SER A 81 -10.66 -11.69 10.26
CA SER A 81 -11.15 -12.86 10.97
C SER A 81 -12.44 -12.55 11.72
N CYS A 82 -13.36 -13.51 11.75
CA CYS A 82 -14.60 -13.46 12.53
C CYS A 82 -14.94 -14.84 13.10
N ALA A 83 -16.00 -14.95 13.89
CA ALA A 83 -16.39 -16.22 14.51
C ALA A 83 -16.77 -17.29 13.46
N GLU A 84 -17.29 -16.85 12.31
CA GLU A 84 -17.78 -17.66 11.20
C GLU A 84 -16.71 -17.96 10.14
N GLY A 85 -15.45 -17.53 10.36
CA GLY A 85 -14.32 -17.75 9.47
C GLY A 85 -13.60 -16.46 9.08
N PHE A 86 -13.44 -16.21 7.78
CA PHE A 86 -12.82 -15.00 7.26
C PHE A 86 -13.79 -14.25 6.36
N PHE A 87 -13.87 -12.94 6.56
CA PHE A 87 -14.55 -12.04 5.66
C PHE A 87 -13.57 -11.02 5.09
N VAL A 88 -13.96 -10.37 4.00
CA VAL A 88 -13.11 -9.40 3.32
C VAL A 88 -13.80 -8.07 3.06
N LYS A 89 -13.01 -7.00 3.14
CA LYS A 89 -13.45 -5.64 2.80
C LYS A 89 -12.74 -5.17 1.54
N VAL A 90 -13.49 -4.54 0.64
CA VAL A 90 -12.95 -3.99 -0.61
C VAL A 90 -12.12 -2.75 -0.32
N ILE A 91 -10.83 -2.80 -0.71
CA ILE A 91 -9.91 -1.66 -0.68
C ILE A 91 -9.93 -0.98 -2.04
N ARG A 92 -9.63 -1.74 -3.10
CA ARG A 92 -9.71 -1.30 -4.50
C ARG A 92 -10.86 -2.04 -5.21
N PRO A 93 -11.76 -1.33 -5.91
CA PRO A 93 -12.85 -1.97 -6.65
C PRO A 93 -12.33 -2.75 -7.85
N GLY A 94 -13.15 -3.67 -8.36
CA GLY A 94 -12.79 -4.47 -9.53
C GLY A 94 -13.68 -5.68 -9.73
N PHE A 95 -13.46 -6.38 -10.84
CA PHE A 95 -14.16 -7.61 -11.14
C PHE A 95 -13.42 -8.81 -10.57
N ILE A 96 -14.19 -9.76 -10.03
CA ILE A 96 -13.71 -11.09 -9.73
C ILE A 96 -14.42 -12.13 -10.60
N SER A 97 -13.70 -13.16 -11.02
CA SER A 97 -14.27 -14.26 -11.81
C SER A 97 -13.83 -15.63 -11.28
N VAL A 98 -14.64 -16.65 -11.56
CA VAL A 98 -14.23 -18.04 -11.32
C VAL A 98 -12.98 -18.34 -12.15
N CYS A 99 -12.08 -19.16 -11.61
CA CYS A 99 -10.76 -19.48 -12.16
C CYS A 99 -9.73 -18.33 -12.14
N GLN A 100 -10.09 -17.12 -11.71
CA GLN A 100 -9.13 -16.03 -11.57
C GLN A 100 -8.07 -16.37 -10.51
N SER A 101 -6.83 -15.97 -10.77
CA SER A 101 -5.74 -16.18 -9.83
C SER A 101 -5.80 -15.17 -8.69
N ILE A 102 -5.46 -15.61 -7.49
CA ILE A 102 -5.34 -14.77 -6.30
C ILE A 102 -3.95 -14.97 -5.71
N SER A 103 -3.38 -13.88 -5.21
CA SER A 103 -2.16 -13.86 -4.42
C SER A 103 -2.49 -13.34 -3.02
N LEU A 104 -1.90 -13.98 -2.02
CA LEU A 104 -1.99 -13.51 -0.64
C LEU A 104 -0.83 -12.54 -0.41
N TRP A 105 -1.16 -11.32 -0.02
CA TRP A 105 -0.23 -10.23 0.23
C TRP A 105 -0.09 -10.04 1.74
N ARG A 106 1.13 -10.24 2.25
CA ARG A 106 1.51 -9.83 3.60
C ARG A 106 1.38 -8.31 3.70
N PRO A 107 0.86 -7.74 4.81
CA PRO A 107 0.78 -6.30 4.97
C PRO A 107 2.18 -5.67 4.96
N ILE A 108 2.32 -4.59 4.21
CA ILE A 108 3.48 -3.70 4.33
C ILE A 108 3.22 -2.81 5.54
N MET A 109 4.13 -2.79 6.51
CA MET A 109 4.01 -1.88 7.64
C MET A 109 4.62 -0.54 7.26
N SER A 110 3.85 0.55 7.38
CA SER A 110 4.26 1.85 6.85
C SER A 110 4.14 2.99 7.84
N SER A 111 5.09 3.91 7.77
CA SER A 111 5.09 5.14 8.56
C SER A 111 5.28 6.37 7.68
N VAL A 112 4.71 7.51 8.10
CA VAL A 112 4.74 8.77 7.34
C VAL A 112 5.31 9.90 8.19
N LEU A 113 6.43 10.48 7.75
CA LEU A 113 7.10 11.59 8.42
C LEU A 113 6.94 12.88 7.61
N THR A 114 6.28 13.87 8.20
CA THR A 114 6.24 15.22 7.64
C THR A 114 7.41 16.04 8.18
N VAL A 115 8.25 16.54 7.30
CA VAL A 115 9.38 17.42 7.65
C VAL A 115 9.00 18.86 7.33
N SER A 116 8.78 19.65 8.38
CA SER A 116 8.47 21.07 8.25
C SER A 116 8.68 21.83 9.56
N ASP A 117 9.57 22.82 9.55
CA ASP A 117 9.74 23.78 10.65
C ASP A 117 8.43 24.43 11.12
N LYS A 118 7.59 24.84 10.18
CA LYS A 118 6.30 25.50 10.49
C LYS A 118 5.29 24.48 11.00
N GLY A 119 5.26 23.29 10.39
CA GLY A 119 4.38 22.19 10.81
C GLY A 119 4.69 21.72 12.22
N SER A 120 5.98 21.58 12.57
CA SER A 120 6.41 21.13 13.90
C SER A 120 6.09 22.13 15.01
N ARG A 121 5.92 23.41 14.68
CA ARG A 121 5.47 24.46 15.61
C ARG A 121 3.95 24.67 15.62
N GLY A 122 3.18 23.92 14.83
CA GLY A 122 1.74 24.10 14.70
C GLY A 122 1.32 25.35 13.92
N GLU A 123 2.26 26.04 13.27
CA GLU A 123 2.03 27.25 12.48
C GLU A 123 1.44 26.95 11.09
N ARG A 124 1.46 25.67 10.68
CA ARG A 124 0.93 25.19 9.42
C ARG A 124 0.31 23.82 9.60
N GLU A 125 -0.91 23.67 9.09
CA GLU A 125 -1.60 22.38 9.00
C GLU A 125 -0.87 21.43 8.03
N ASP A 126 -0.61 20.20 8.48
CA ASP A 126 -0.08 19.13 7.63
C ASP A 126 -1.21 18.49 6.83
N ARG A 127 -1.19 18.72 5.51
CA ARG A 127 -2.10 18.08 4.55
C ARG A 127 -1.46 16.95 3.77
N SER A 128 -0.13 16.97 3.65
CA SER A 128 0.61 16.01 2.83
C SER A 128 0.71 14.66 3.54
N GLY A 129 0.94 14.65 4.86
CA GLY A 129 0.99 13.43 5.66
C GLY A 129 -0.31 12.62 5.57
N PRO A 130 -1.48 13.19 5.93
CA PRO A 130 -2.77 12.51 5.80
C PRO A 130 -3.06 12.02 4.38
N ALA A 131 -2.77 12.83 3.37
CA ALA A 131 -3.00 12.44 1.97
C ALA A 131 -2.16 11.21 1.55
N LEU A 132 -0.93 11.08 2.04
CA LEU A 132 -0.12 9.89 1.78
C LEU A 132 -0.66 8.66 2.51
N ILE A 133 -1.16 8.83 3.74
CA ILE A 133 -1.77 7.74 4.51
C ILE A 133 -2.97 7.15 3.77
N ASP A 134 -3.83 7.98 3.19
CA ASP A 134 -4.99 7.50 2.44
C ASP A 134 -4.58 6.64 1.22
N MET A 135 -3.46 6.99 0.56
CA MET A 135 -2.96 6.30 -0.62
C MET A 135 -2.19 5.00 -0.32
N LEU A 136 -1.77 4.77 0.93
CA LEU A 136 -1.02 3.57 1.32
C LEU A 136 -1.84 2.29 1.19
N SER A 137 -3.17 2.37 1.33
CA SER A 137 -4.04 1.21 1.25
C SER A 137 -3.98 0.51 -0.12
N ASP A 138 -3.76 1.27 -1.20
CA ASP A 138 -3.71 0.76 -2.58
C ASP A 138 -2.56 -0.21 -2.87
N ILE A 139 -1.51 -0.16 -2.04
CA ILE A 139 -0.35 -1.06 -2.14
C ILE A 139 -0.39 -2.18 -1.08
N GLY A 140 -1.55 -2.40 -0.43
CA GLY A 140 -1.70 -3.39 0.63
C GLY A 140 -0.84 -3.06 1.85
N SER A 141 -0.79 -1.78 2.22
CA SER A 141 -0.02 -1.29 3.35
C SER A 141 -0.92 -0.98 4.54
N ILE A 142 -0.42 -1.24 5.75
CA ILE A 142 -1.02 -0.86 7.02
C ILE A 142 -0.20 0.30 7.59
N PHE A 143 -0.89 1.38 7.92
CA PHE A 143 -0.29 2.55 8.55
C PHE A 143 -0.03 2.28 10.05
N GLN A 144 1.20 2.54 10.50
CA GLN A 144 1.62 2.40 11.90
C GLN A 144 1.74 3.74 12.61
N ASN A 145 2.59 4.63 12.07
CA ASN A 145 2.99 5.85 12.75
C ASN A 145 3.00 7.06 11.83
N ARG A 146 2.62 8.21 12.39
CA ARG A 146 2.86 9.53 11.78
C ARG A 146 3.54 10.45 12.78
N ALA A 147 4.41 11.33 12.28
CA ALA A 147 4.98 12.41 13.06
C ALA A 147 5.24 13.62 12.17
N ILE A 148 5.33 14.80 12.80
CA ILE A 148 5.82 16.03 12.17
C ILE A 148 7.08 16.44 12.92
N VAL A 149 8.17 16.68 12.18
CA VAL A 149 9.47 17.06 12.74
C VAL A 149 9.99 18.33 12.05
N PRO A 150 10.83 19.14 12.72
CA PRO A 150 11.49 20.27 12.08
C PRO A 150 12.51 19.80 11.03
N ASP A 151 12.98 20.73 10.21
CA ASP A 151 13.99 20.50 9.17
C ASP A 151 15.40 20.34 9.77
N GLU A 152 15.56 19.35 10.65
CA GLU A 152 16.78 19.04 11.41
C GLU A 152 17.26 17.63 11.11
N LYS A 153 18.46 17.53 10.54
CA LYS A 153 19.01 16.27 10.00
C LYS A 153 18.99 15.13 11.02
N GLU A 154 19.46 15.37 12.24
CA GLU A 154 19.55 14.35 13.29
C GLU A 154 18.18 13.88 13.82
N ILE A 155 17.17 14.75 13.80
CA ILE A 155 15.82 14.41 14.25
C ILE A 155 15.15 13.51 13.19
N ILE A 156 15.27 13.87 11.91
CA ILE A 156 14.77 13.06 10.79
C ILE A 156 15.44 11.68 10.83
N ARG A 157 16.77 11.66 11.00
CA ARG A 157 17.58 10.45 11.10
C ARG A 157 17.09 9.53 12.21
N SER A 158 16.98 10.07 13.42
CA SER A 158 16.56 9.30 14.61
C SER A 158 15.16 8.70 14.42
N LYS A 159 14.24 9.44 13.80
CA LYS A 159 12.87 8.96 13.56
C LYS A 159 12.81 7.81 12.55
N ILE A 160 13.63 7.88 11.48
CA ILE A 160 13.77 6.78 10.52
C ILE A 160 14.27 5.51 11.21
N VAL A 161 15.30 5.63 12.06
CA VAL A 161 15.86 4.49 12.80
C VAL A 161 14.82 3.89 13.74
N GLU A 162 14.16 4.71 14.55
CA GLU A 162 13.12 4.29 15.50
C GLU A 162 12.00 3.50 14.79
N TRP A 163 11.49 4.00 13.67
CA TRP A 163 10.40 3.32 12.96
C TRP A 163 10.84 2.06 12.24
N THR A 164 12.07 2.03 11.74
CA THR A 164 12.65 0.81 11.17
C THR A 164 12.76 -0.27 12.24
N GLU A 165 13.21 0.08 13.45
CA GLU A 165 13.30 -0.84 14.60
C GLU A 165 11.95 -1.27 15.14
N ALA A 166 10.93 -0.40 15.04
CA ALA A 166 9.54 -0.74 15.32
C ALA A 166 8.87 -1.59 14.22
N GLY A 167 9.59 -1.96 13.16
CA GLY A 167 9.14 -2.89 12.12
C GLY A 167 8.47 -2.25 10.91
N SER A 168 8.61 -0.94 10.69
CA SER A 168 8.17 -0.31 9.44
C SER A 168 9.02 -0.81 8.26
N ASN A 169 8.37 -1.33 7.23
CA ASN A 169 8.98 -1.77 5.97
C ASN A 169 8.99 -0.66 4.90
N LEU A 170 8.11 0.33 5.03
CA LEU A 170 8.02 1.48 4.15
C LEU A 170 7.92 2.77 4.97
N ILE A 171 8.85 3.69 4.76
CA ILE A 171 8.84 5.00 5.41
C ILE A 171 8.73 6.07 4.33
N LEU A 172 7.63 6.80 4.33
CA LEU A 172 7.41 7.94 3.44
C LEU A 172 7.77 9.22 4.18
N LEU A 173 8.65 10.04 3.60
CA LEU A 173 8.93 11.38 4.08
C LEU A 173 8.28 12.39 3.14
N THR A 174 7.75 13.49 3.67
CA THR A 174 7.23 14.60 2.86
C THR A 174 7.77 15.93 3.37
N GLY A 175 8.41 16.70 2.50
CA GLY A 175 9.01 17.99 2.84
C GLY A 175 10.54 17.95 2.96
N GLY A 176 11.16 19.13 2.98
CA GLY A 176 12.62 19.28 3.09
C GLY A 176 13.42 18.77 1.88
N THR A 177 12.79 18.61 0.70
CA THR A 177 13.43 18.06 -0.52
C THR A 177 13.74 19.12 -1.60
N GLY A 178 13.56 20.41 -1.31
CA GLY A 178 13.86 21.48 -2.24
C GLY A 178 15.36 21.84 -2.30
N VAL A 179 15.65 23.05 -2.76
CA VAL A 179 17.02 23.61 -2.89
C VAL A 179 17.33 24.66 -1.82
N SER A 180 16.44 24.86 -0.83
CA SER A 180 16.67 25.77 0.29
C SER A 180 17.76 25.23 1.21
N ARG A 181 18.43 26.11 1.95
CA ARG A 181 19.42 25.71 2.98
C ARG A 181 18.81 24.89 4.11
N ARG A 182 17.51 25.01 4.36
CA ARG A 182 16.77 24.20 5.34
C ARG A 182 16.30 22.87 4.77
N ASP A 183 16.25 22.69 3.45
CA ASP A 183 15.84 21.42 2.86
C ASP A 183 16.96 20.38 3.08
N VAL A 184 16.85 19.58 4.16
CA VAL A 184 17.88 18.61 4.58
C VAL A 184 17.39 17.15 4.57
N THR A 185 16.16 16.89 4.13
CA THR A 185 15.58 15.54 4.11
C THR A 185 16.42 14.55 3.27
N PRO A 186 16.87 14.89 2.04
CA PRO A 186 17.75 14.02 1.26
C PRO A 186 19.04 13.66 2.00
N GLU A 187 19.69 14.64 2.63
CA GLU A 187 20.93 14.47 3.38
C GLU A 187 20.74 13.58 4.62
N ALA A 188 19.60 13.72 5.30
CA ALA A 188 19.26 12.89 6.44
C ALA A 188 19.09 11.43 6.02
N VAL A 189 18.35 11.17 4.93
CA VAL A 189 18.15 9.83 4.38
C VAL A 189 19.48 9.22 3.92
N LEU A 190 20.26 9.95 3.12
CA LEU A 190 21.54 9.47 2.58
C LEU A 190 22.55 9.15 3.69
N SER A 191 22.48 9.80 4.85
CA SER A 191 23.39 9.52 5.97
C SER A 191 23.17 8.17 6.66
N LEU A 192 22.02 7.54 6.44
CA LEU A 192 21.69 6.21 6.97
C LEU A 192 21.72 5.10 5.92
N THR A 193 21.62 5.47 4.65
CA THR A 193 21.25 4.56 3.57
C THR A 193 22.27 3.47 3.30
N ASP A 194 21.82 2.23 3.11
CA ASP A 194 22.63 1.12 2.62
C ASP A 194 22.78 1.18 1.08
N ARG A 195 21.67 1.40 0.37
CA ARG A 195 21.63 1.54 -1.09
C ARG A 195 20.63 2.59 -1.53
N VAL A 196 21.04 3.48 -2.43
CA VAL A 196 20.17 4.46 -3.09
C VAL A 196 19.50 3.80 -4.30
N ILE A 197 18.23 4.13 -4.54
CA ILE A 197 17.46 3.67 -5.70
C ILE A 197 17.16 4.88 -6.60
N PRO A 198 18.11 5.30 -7.46
CA PRO A 198 18.00 6.54 -8.22
C PRO A 198 16.78 6.57 -9.15
N GLY A 199 16.42 5.41 -9.73
CA GLY A 199 15.29 5.27 -10.65
C GLY A 199 13.94 5.70 -10.06
N ILE A 200 13.74 5.58 -8.74
CA ILE A 200 12.51 6.06 -8.09
C ILE A 200 12.48 7.59 -8.08
N GLY A 201 13.60 8.24 -7.73
CA GLY A 201 13.73 9.70 -7.78
C GLY A 201 13.53 10.25 -9.20
N GLU A 202 14.09 9.57 -10.19
CA GLU A 202 13.94 9.90 -11.61
C GLU A 202 12.48 9.76 -12.08
N ALA A 203 11.81 8.67 -11.72
CA ALA A 203 10.40 8.45 -12.06
C ALA A 203 9.49 9.53 -11.45
N MET A 204 9.70 9.89 -10.18
CA MET A 204 8.96 10.97 -9.51
C MET A 204 9.11 12.30 -10.26
N ARG A 205 10.34 12.70 -10.60
CA ARG A 205 10.62 13.93 -11.34
C ARG A 205 10.05 13.88 -12.75
N SER A 206 10.28 12.80 -13.48
CA SER A 206 9.82 12.65 -14.87
C SER A 206 8.29 12.73 -14.97
N LYS A 207 7.55 12.13 -14.04
CA LYS A 207 6.08 12.12 -14.07
C LYS A 207 5.48 13.50 -13.73
N THR A 208 6.08 14.21 -12.78
CA THR A 208 5.58 15.51 -12.30
C THR A 208 6.05 16.69 -13.15
N ALA A 209 7.18 16.56 -13.84
CA ALA A 209 7.74 17.59 -14.72
C ALA A 209 6.80 18.02 -15.84
N SER A 210 5.98 17.10 -16.37
CA SER A 210 4.99 17.41 -17.42
C SER A 210 3.95 18.44 -16.96
N SER A 211 3.66 18.52 -15.66
CA SER A 211 2.75 19.51 -15.08
C SER A 211 3.47 20.73 -14.51
N LYS A 212 4.70 20.56 -14.01
CA LYS A 212 5.45 21.64 -13.37
C LYS A 212 6.94 21.48 -13.61
N ALA A 213 7.52 22.31 -14.47
CA ALA A 213 8.95 22.25 -14.81
C ALA A 213 9.88 22.34 -13.58
N THR A 214 9.48 23.07 -12.54
CA THR A 214 10.23 23.18 -11.27
C THR A 214 10.31 21.87 -10.48
N ALA A 215 9.56 20.83 -10.86
CA ALA A 215 9.66 19.50 -10.24
C ALA A 215 11.07 18.89 -10.38
N PHE A 216 11.81 19.24 -11.43
CA PHE A 216 13.20 18.78 -11.59
C PHE A 216 14.16 19.32 -10.53
N LEU A 217 13.81 20.41 -9.84
CA LEU A 217 14.60 20.94 -8.72
C LEU A 217 14.45 20.10 -7.44
N SER A 218 13.47 19.20 -7.39
CA SER A 218 13.26 18.33 -6.24
C SER A 218 14.42 17.33 -6.11
N ARG A 219 15.04 17.34 -4.95
CA ARG A 219 16.07 16.39 -4.52
C ARG A 219 15.47 15.16 -3.83
N GLY A 220 14.14 14.96 -3.98
CA GLY A 220 13.45 13.74 -3.52
C GLY A 220 14.09 12.48 -4.11
N LEU A 221 14.21 11.46 -3.28
CA LEU A 221 14.94 10.22 -3.57
C LEU A 221 14.30 9.04 -2.86
N ALA A 222 14.69 7.84 -3.26
CA ALA A 222 14.41 6.63 -2.49
C ALA A 222 15.69 5.87 -2.19
N ALA A 223 15.66 5.19 -1.06
CA ALA A 223 16.81 4.53 -0.47
C ALA A 223 16.36 3.37 0.41
N THR A 224 17.27 2.46 0.69
CA THR A 224 17.06 1.35 1.64
C THR A 224 17.85 1.61 2.91
N TYR A 225 17.28 1.23 4.04
CA TYR A 225 17.96 1.17 5.32
C TYR A 225 17.47 -0.06 6.07
N ARG A 226 18.37 -1.03 6.30
CA ARG A 226 18.02 -2.37 6.80
C ARG A 226 16.90 -2.96 5.94
N ASP A 227 15.82 -3.41 6.58
CA ASP A 227 14.66 -4.02 5.92
C ASP A 227 13.56 -3.00 5.56
N ALA A 228 13.89 -1.69 5.53
CA ALA A 228 12.95 -0.62 5.23
C ALA A 228 13.29 0.12 3.93
N LEU A 229 12.26 0.32 3.10
CA LEU A 229 12.30 1.22 1.96
C LEU A 229 11.92 2.63 2.41
N ILE A 230 12.78 3.61 2.13
CA ILE A 230 12.58 5.01 2.45
C ILE A 230 12.31 5.78 1.15
N VAL A 231 11.25 6.59 1.11
CA VAL A 231 10.92 7.43 -0.06
C VAL A 231 10.68 8.86 0.40
N ALA A 232 11.53 9.80 -0.05
CA ALA A 232 11.42 11.22 0.23
C ALA A 232 10.67 11.95 -0.89
N LEU A 233 9.50 12.48 -0.55
CA LEU A 233 8.52 13.12 -1.43
C LEU A 233 8.50 14.64 -1.22
N PRO A 234 8.01 15.42 -2.21
CA PRO A 234 7.84 16.87 -2.07
C PRO A 234 6.87 17.24 -0.94
N GLY A 235 7.09 18.41 -0.30
CA GLY A 235 6.28 18.85 0.85
C GLY A 235 4.87 19.36 0.54
N SER A 236 4.54 19.67 -0.72
CA SER A 236 3.17 20.09 -1.08
C SER A 236 2.28 18.87 -1.25
N GLU A 237 1.02 18.95 -0.77
CA GLU A 237 0.07 17.83 -0.83
C GLU A 237 -0.06 17.28 -2.27
N ARG A 238 -0.26 18.18 -3.24
CA ARG A 238 -0.32 17.81 -4.66
C ARG A 238 0.96 17.12 -5.14
N GLY A 239 2.13 17.66 -4.79
CA GLY A 239 3.42 17.11 -5.23
C GLY A 239 3.69 15.74 -4.61
N ALA A 240 3.37 15.56 -3.33
CA ALA A 240 3.46 14.28 -2.63
C ALA A 240 2.57 13.22 -3.29
N LYS A 241 1.30 13.54 -3.55
CA LYS A 241 0.34 12.62 -4.19
C LYS A 241 0.75 12.24 -5.61
N GLU A 242 1.14 13.21 -6.44
CA GLU A 242 1.56 12.93 -7.82
C GLU A 242 2.85 12.11 -7.87
N CYS A 243 3.84 12.41 -7.02
CA CYS A 243 5.08 11.64 -6.93
C CYS A 243 4.83 10.23 -6.40
N PHE A 244 4.03 10.08 -5.35
CA PHE A 244 3.67 8.77 -4.81
C PHE A 244 2.94 7.93 -5.85
N ALA A 245 1.94 8.48 -6.53
CA ALA A 245 1.22 7.77 -7.60
C ALA A 245 2.14 7.31 -8.73
N ALA A 246 3.21 8.05 -9.04
CA ALA A 246 4.19 7.68 -10.06
C ALA A 246 4.97 6.40 -9.70
N VAL A 247 5.19 6.15 -8.41
CA VAL A 247 6.07 5.07 -7.92
C VAL A 247 5.33 3.97 -7.17
N ALA A 248 4.09 4.21 -6.72
CA ALA A 248 3.27 3.23 -6.02
C ALA A 248 3.21 1.84 -6.69
N PRO A 249 3.13 1.71 -8.04
CA PRO A 249 3.10 0.41 -8.70
C PRO A 249 4.33 -0.48 -8.45
N ILE A 250 5.48 0.11 -8.11
CA ILE A 250 6.74 -0.62 -7.88
C ILE A 250 7.09 -0.79 -6.39
N LEU A 251 6.44 -0.03 -5.49
CA LEU A 251 6.81 -0.02 -4.06
C LEU A 251 6.60 -1.37 -3.38
N ARG A 252 5.49 -2.06 -3.65
CA ARG A 252 5.24 -3.37 -3.04
C ARG A 252 6.31 -4.39 -3.41
N HIS A 253 6.63 -4.49 -4.71
CA HIS A 253 7.67 -5.42 -5.15
C HIS A 253 9.04 -5.08 -4.53
N ALA A 254 9.37 -3.80 -4.43
CA ALA A 254 10.61 -3.36 -3.77
C ALA A 254 10.65 -3.77 -2.29
N VAL A 255 9.56 -3.57 -1.54
CA VAL A 255 9.47 -3.97 -0.12
C VAL A 255 9.51 -5.50 0.02
N GLU A 256 8.74 -6.24 -0.79
CA GLU A 256 8.74 -7.70 -0.76
C GLU A 256 10.12 -8.30 -1.06
N THR A 257 10.86 -7.68 -1.98
CA THR A 257 12.24 -8.09 -2.29
C THR A 257 13.19 -7.76 -1.13
N LEU A 258 13.08 -6.55 -0.58
CA LEU A 258 13.93 -6.09 0.52
C LEU A 258 13.75 -6.94 1.78
N CYS A 259 12.50 -7.24 2.16
CA CYS A 259 12.20 -8.04 3.34
C CYS A 259 12.28 -9.56 3.10
N GLY A 260 12.68 -10.01 1.90
CA GLY A 260 12.78 -11.43 1.55
C GLY A 260 11.44 -12.17 1.53
N TRP A 261 10.33 -11.46 1.32
CA TRP A 261 8.98 -12.05 1.23
C TRP A 261 8.69 -12.63 -0.14
N ALA A 262 9.36 -12.13 -1.17
CA ALA A 262 9.31 -12.70 -2.50
C ALA A 262 10.00 -14.07 -2.46
N GLY A 263 9.20 -15.15 -2.33
CA GLY A 263 9.68 -16.49 -2.65
C GLY A 263 10.21 -16.49 -4.08
N GLU A 264 11.40 -17.06 -4.28
CA GLU A 264 12.16 -17.11 -5.54
C GLU A 264 11.26 -17.01 -6.79
N CYS A 265 11.13 -15.80 -7.33
CA CYS A 265 10.43 -15.55 -8.59
C CYS A 265 11.35 -15.97 -9.75
N GLY A 266 11.60 -17.28 -9.82
CA GLY A 266 12.47 -17.92 -10.79
C GLY A 266 11.73 -18.91 -11.69
N GLU A 267 10.42 -18.77 -11.94
CA GLU A 267 9.73 -19.74 -12.82
C GLU A 267 8.43 -19.25 -13.49
N SER A 268 8.38 -18.07 -14.11
CA SER A 268 7.28 -17.78 -15.08
C SER A 268 7.54 -16.61 -16.05
N ARG A 269 8.73 -16.48 -16.63
CA ARG A 269 8.93 -15.70 -17.86
C ARG A 269 9.61 -16.54 -18.94
N ARG A 270 8.94 -17.60 -19.37
CA ARG A 270 9.15 -18.13 -20.73
C ARG A 270 8.42 -17.18 -21.68
N HIS A 271 9.12 -16.15 -22.13
CA HIS A 271 8.74 -15.44 -23.35
C HIS A 271 8.83 -16.45 -24.51
N ARG A 272 7.70 -16.68 -25.18
CA ARG A 272 7.68 -17.04 -26.59
C ARG A 272 7.49 -15.77 -27.39
#